data_AF-A0A5S3TLX7-F1
#
_entry.id   AF-A0A5S3TLX7-F1
#
_cell.length_a   1.000
_cell.length_b   1.000
_cell.length_c   1.000
_cell.angle_alpha   90.00
_cell.angle_beta   90.00
_cell.angle_gamma   90.00
#
_symmetry.space_group_name_H-M   'P 1'
#
loop_
_entity.id
_entity.type
_entity.pdbx_description
1 polymer ?
#
loop_
_entity_poly.entity_id
_entity_poly.type
_entity_poly.pdbx_seq_one_letter_code
_entity_poly.pdbx_strand_id
1 'polypeptide(L)'
;MGNFKLQFVTLFGYDYAKGAKELGVSERQVRRYVKANKASKPVEKLIWIMYRGYLPDTGPWAECSISYHNNVMTTPWGKVKPSDVQFVHRYKWSAKEHETMYKKLKSETKVQDKYLFDLQEQLLDIVGELALKTGS
;
A
#
# COMPACT_ATOMS: atom_id res chain seq x y z
N MET A 1 1.21 -29.04 2.34
CA MET A 1 2.68 -28.87 2.29
C MET A 1 3.14 -29.10 0.86
N GLY A 2 3.79 -28.09 0.28
CA GLY A 2 3.97 -27.93 -1.16
C GLY A 2 5.01 -28.85 -1.79
N ASN A 3 4.93 -28.94 -3.11
CA ASN A 3 5.84 -29.68 -3.98
C ASN A 3 7.23 -29.03 -3.95
N PHE A 4 8.16 -29.60 -3.16
CA PHE A 4 9.52 -29.09 -2.99
C PHE A 4 10.24 -28.94 -4.33
N LYS A 5 10.08 -29.94 -5.22
CA LYS A 5 10.69 -29.92 -6.54
C LYS A 5 10.22 -28.73 -7.37
N LEU A 6 8.91 -28.45 -7.37
CA LEU A 6 8.36 -27.30 -8.09
C LEU A 6 8.96 -25.99 -7.56
N GLN A 7 8.94 -25.80 -6.23
CA GLN A 7 9.46 -24.59 -5.58
C GLN A 7 10.94 -24.38 -5.88
N PHE A 8 11.73 -25.44 -5.79
CA PHE A 8 13.16 -25.42 -6.09
C PHE A 8 13.43 -25.02 -7.54
N VAL A 9 12.75 -25.67 -8.48
CA VAL A 9 12.94 -25.39 -9.92
C VAL A 9 12.47 -23.99 -10.28
N THR A 10 11.40 -23.48 -9.65
CA THR A 10 10.98 -22.09 -9.88
C THR A 10 12.00 -21.07 -9.39
N LEU A 11 12.66 -21.33 -8.25
CA LEU A 11 13.63 -20.39 -7.66
C LEU A 11 15.03 -20.46 -8.27
N PHE A 12 15.51 -21.68 -8.54
CA PHE A 12 16.90 -21.92 -8.91
C PHE A 12 17.07 -22.61 -10.27
N GLY A 13 15.98 -22.98 -10.92
CA GLY A 13 16.03 -23.79 -12.14
C GLY A 13 16.69 -25.14 -11.87
N TYR A 14 17.65 -25.50 -12.73
CA TYR A 14 18.47 -26.70 -12.60
C TYR A 14 19.85 -26.44 -11.95
N ASP A 15 20.07 -25.23 -11.41
CA ASP A 15 21.31 -24.87 -10.73
C ASP A 15 21.28 -25.37 -9.27
N TYR A 16 21.68 -26.62 -9.10
CA TYR A 16 21.71 -27.27 -7.79
C TYR A 16 22.77 -26.67 -6.87
N ALA A 17 23.88 -26.15 -7.40
CA ALA A 17 24.96 -25.58 -6.61
C ALA A 17 24.51 -24.25 -5.96
N LYS A 18 23.83 -23.40 -6.73
CA LYS A 18 23.23 -22.16 -6.20
C LYS A 18 22.17 -22.46 -5.14
N GLY A 19 21.23 -23.37 -5.43
CA GLY A 19 20.20 -23.73 -4.47
C GLY A 19 20.76 -24.37 -3.18
N ALA A 20 21.83 -25.15 -3.29
CA ALA A 20 22.53 -25.73 -2.15
C ALA A 20 23.14 -24.66 -1.24
N LYS A 21 23.80 -23.66 -1.84
CA LYS A 21 24.38 -22.51 -1.12
C LYS A 21 23.31 -21.73 -0.35
N GLU A 22 22.21 -21.39 -1.00
CA GLU A 22 21.12 -20.60 -0.39
C GLU A 22 20.38 -21.38 0.72
N LEU A 23 20.19 -22.70 0.54
CA LEU A 23 19.53 -23.54 1.52
C LEU A 23 20.46 -24.00 2.66
N GLY A 24 21.76 -23.67 2.60
CA GLY A 24 22.75 -24.05 3.61
C GLY A 24 23.01 -25.57 3.69
N VAL A 25 22.84 -26.29 2.58
CA VAL A 25 23.01 -27.75 2.51
C VAL A 25 23.95 -28.15 1.38
N SER A 26 24.44 -29.39 1.38
CA SER A 26 25.26 -29.89 0.26
C SER A 26 24.43 -30.09 -1.02
N GLU A 27 25.07 -29.94 -2.19
CA GLU A 27 24.43 -30.19 -3.48
C GLU A 27 23.86 -31.60 -3.60
N ARG A 28 24.57 -32.59 -3.05
CA ARG A 28 24.11 -33.99 -2.98
C ARG A 28 22.78 -34.11 -2.22
N GLN A 29 22.63 -33.41 -1.10
CA GLN A 29 21.39 -33.40 -0.32
C GLN A 29 20.25 -32.73 -1.10
N VAL A 30 20.52 -31.61 -1.77
CA VAL A 30 19.52 -30.94 -2.63
C VAL A 30 19.03 -31.87 -3.73
N ARG A 31 19.93 -32.53 -4.47
CA ARG A 31 19.57 -33.48 -5.52
C ARG A 31 18.71 -34.63 -4.96
N ARG A 32 19.00 -35.09 -3.73
CA ARG A 32 18.17 -36.09 -3.03
C ARG A 32 16.78 -35.55 -2.72
N TYR A 33 16.67 -34.31 -2.22
CA TYR A 33 15.38 -33.68 -1.91
C TYR A 33 14.54 -33.44 -3.16
N VAL A 34 15.15 -32.97 -4.25
CA VAL A 34 14.47 -32.78 -5.54
C VAL A 34 13.97 -34.10 -6.11
N LYS A 35 14.79 -35.17 -6.04
CA LYS A 35 14.39 -36.51 -6.50
C LYS A 35 13.27 -37.11 -5.64
N ALA A 36 13.33 -36.94 -4.32
CA ALA A 36 12.33 -37.44 -3.39
C ALA A 36 11.08 -36.54 -3.29
N ASN A 37 11.11 -35.35 -3.91
CA ASN A 37 10.10 -34.29 -3.78
C ASN A 37 9.75 -33.94 -2.32
N LYS A 38 10.73 -34.03 -1.42
CA LYS A 38 10.56 -33.83 0.01
C LYS A 38 11.90 -33.46 0.64
N ALA A 39 11.89 -32.51 1.57
CA ALA A 39 13.08 -32.09 2.29
C ALA A 39 12.88 -32.21 3.81
N SER A 40 13.90 -31.84 4.59
CA SER A 40 13.71 -31.69 6.03
C SER A 40 12.78 -30.51 6.32
N LYS A 41 11.98 -30.58 7.38
CA LYS A 41 11.02 -29.51 7.72
C LYS A 41 11.63 -28.09 7.75
N PRO A 42 12.85 -27.86 8.26
CA PRO A 42 13.46 -26.53 8.21
C PRO A 42 13.71 -26.06 6.77
N VAL A 43 14.20 -26.94 5.90
CA VAL A 43 14.48 -26.64 4.49
C VAL A 43 13.19 -26.43 3.71
N GLU A 44 12.14 -27.20 4.00
CA GLU A 44 10.80 -26.99 3.42
C GLU A 44 10.20 -25.64 3.82
N LYS A 45 10.36 -25.23 5.08
CA LYS A 45 9.94 -23.89 5.51
C LYS A 45 10.75 -22.79 4.83
N LEU A 46 12.08 -22.95 4.77
CA LEU A 46 12.96 -21.96 4.17
C LEU A 46 12.65 -21.77 2.68
N ILE A 47 12.56 -22.86 1.91
CA ILE A 47 12.27 -22.76 0.48
C ILE A 47 10.86 -22.20 0.23
N TRP A 48 9.91 -22.47 1.12
CA TRP A 48 8.56 -21.93 1.03
C TRP A 48 8.55 -20.41 1.24
N ILE A 49 9.31 -19.93 2.23
CA ILE A 49 9.53 -18.49 2.46
C ILE A 49 10.22 -17.86 1.25
N MET A 50 11.23 -18.50 0.66
CA MET A 50 11.87 -17.97 -0.55
C MET A 50 10.92 -17.95 -1.75
N TYR A 51 10.04 -18.94 -1.89
CA TYR A 51 9.15 -19.11 -3.03
C TYR A 51 7.97 -18.13 -3.03
N ARG A 52 7.32 -17.94 -1.87
CA ARG A 52 6.11 -17.12 -1.73
C ARG A 52 6.35 -15.83 -0.94
N GLY A 53 7.44 -15.72 -0.21
CA GLY A 53 7.62 -14.72 0.84
C GLY A 53 6.94 -15.14 2.15
N TYR A 54 6.85 -14.20 3.09
CA TYR A 54 6.20 -14.38 4.40
C TYR A 54 4.66 -14.27 4.33
N LEU A 55 4.07 -14.43 3.13
CA LEU A 55 2.63 -14.31 2.95
C LEU A 55 1.89 -15.55 3.47
N PRO A 56 0.75 -15.39 4.16
CA PRO A 56 -0.08 -16.52 4.59
C PRO A 56 -0.48 -17.43 3.42
N ASP A 57 -0.61 -18.73 3.67
CA ASP A 57 -1.11 -19.69 2.69
C ASP A 57 -2.64 -19.75 2.60
N THR A 58 -3.33 -18.96 3.42
CA THR A 58 -4.78 -18.95 3.54
C THR A 58 -5.43 -17.68 2.99
N GLY A 59 -6.66 -17.81 2.52
CA GLY A 59 -7.50 -16.68 2.16
C GLY A 59 -6.99 -15.93 0.92
N PRO A 60 -7.13 -14.60 0.84
CA PRO A 60 -6.77 -13.80 -0.34
C PRO A 60 -5.28 -13.86 -0.71
N TRP A 61 -4.41 -14.25 0.24
CA TRP A 61 -2.96 -14.34 0.06
C TRP A 61 -2.52 -15.68 -0.54
N ALA A 62 -3.43 -16.66 -0.59
CA ALA A 62 -3.16 -18.00 -1.09
C ALA A 62 -2.74 -18.04 -2.56
N GLU A 63 -3.02 -16.99 -3.33
CA GLU A 63 -2.63 -16.85 -4.74
C GLU A 63 -1.56 -15.77 -4.96
N CYS A 64 -1.12 -15.12 -3.87
CA CYS A 64 -0.09 -14.10 -3.92
C CYS A 64 1.30 -14.70 -3.68
N SER A 65 2.33 -14.05 -4.23
CA SER A 65 3.73 -14.38 -3.96
C SER A 65 4.59 -13.13 -4.04
N ILE A 66 5.59 -13.05 -3.16
CA ILE A 66 6.64 -12.03 -3.23
C ILE A 66 7.86 -12.70 -3.84
N SER A 67 8.27 -12.21 -5.01
CA SER A 67 9.45 -12.71 -5.69
C SER A 67 10.72 -12.37 -4.92
N TYR A 68 11.50 -13.39 -4.56
CA TYR A 68 12.77 -13.26 -3.84
C TYR A 68 13.79 -12.40 -4.59
N HIS A 69 13.75 -12.37 -5.92
CA HIS A 69 14.79 -11.69 -6.72
C HIS A 69 14.61 -10.17 -6.84
N ASN A 70 13.36 -9.70 -6.87
CA ASN A 70 13.06 -8.31 -7.18
C ASN A 70 12.04 -7.67 -6.22
N ASN A 71 11.64 -8.40 -5.17
CA ASN A 71 10.68 -7.96 -4.16
C ASN A 71 9.33 -7.47 -4.76
N VAL A 72 9.01 -7.89 -5.97
CA VAL A 72 7.71 -7.59 -6.60
C VAL A 72 6.70 -8.59 -6.10
N MET A 73 5.58 -8.08 -5.57
CA MET A 73 4.45 -8.90 -5.19
C MET A 73 3.62 -9.21 -6.44
N THR A 74 3.45 -10.48 -6.74
CA THR A 74 2.52 -10.96 -7.76
C THR A 74 1.21 -11.30 -7.06
N THR A 75 0.12 -10.74 -7.55
CA THR A 75 -1.25 -11.00 -7.12
C THR A 75 -2.06 -11.48 -8.31
N PRO A 76 -3.25 -12.10 -8.11
CA PRO A 76 -4.13 -12.49 -9.21
C PRO A 76 -4.50 -11.34 -10.16
N TRP A 77 -4.49 -10.11 -9.65
CA TRP A 77 -4.88 -8.91 -10.39
C TRP A 77 -3.72 -8.17 -11.03
N GLY A 78 -2.47 -8.58 -10.77
CA GLY A 78 -1.29 -7.93 -11.33
C GLY A 78 -0.07 -7.92 -10.40
N LYS A 79 0.97 -7.23 -10.86
CA LYS A 79 2.24 -7.09 -10.14
C LYS A 79 2.29 -5.74 -9.44
N VAL A 80 2.69 -5.75 -8.17
CA VAL A 80 2.72 -4.59 -7.28
C VAL A 80 4.11 -4.48 -6.67
N LYS A 81 4.73 -3.31 -6.78
CA LYS A 81 5.97 -3.00 -6.05
C LYS A 81 5.64 -2.45 -4.66
N PRO A 82 6.53 -2.61 -3.67
CA PRO A 82 6.36 -1.99 -2.36
C PRO A 82 6.15 -0.46 -2.44
N SER A 83 6.79 0.19 -3.42
CA SER A 83 6.61 1.63 -3.71
C SER A 83 5.17 1.99 -4.05
N ASP A 84 4.45 1.10 -4.75
CA ASP A 84 3.10 1.37 -5.22
C ASP A 84 2.12 1.35 -4.04
N VAL A 85 2.33 0.44 -3.10
CA VAL A 85 1.56 0.37 -1.85
C VAL A 85 1.77 1.65 -1.03
N GLN A 86 3.03 2.06 -0.86
CA GLN A 86 3.36 3.28 -0.13
C GLN A 86 2.77 4.53 -0.80
N PHE A 87 2.81 4.57 -2.14
CA PHE A 87 2.23 5.65 -2.92
C PHE A 87 0.72 5.76 -2.70
N VAL A 88 -0.01 4.64 -2.72
CA VAL A 88 -1.47 4.63 -2.48
C VAL A 88 -1.81 5.18 -1.10
N HIS A 89 -1.06 4.79 -0.05
CA HIS A 89 -1.27 5.32 1.30
C HIS A 89 -1.01 6.82 1.36
N ARG A 90 0.09 7.29 0.76
CA ARG A 90 0.44 8.72 0.73
C ARG A 90 -0.59 9.54 -0.06
N TYR A 91 -1.05 9.02 -1.19
CA TYR A 91 -2.07 9.65 -2.02
C TYR A 91 -3.39 9.79 -1.26
N LYS A 92 -3.87 8.72 -0.61
CA LYS A 92 -5.10 8.74 0.20
C LYS A 92 -4.99 9.71 1.37
N TRP A 93 -3.85 9.75 2.04
CA TRP A 93 -3.60 10.69 3.13
C TRP A 93 -3.64 12.14 2.63
N SER A 94 -2.89 12.46 1.57
CA SER A 94 -2.87 13.81 1.00
C SER A 94 -4.26 14.27 0.54
N ALA A 95 -5.02 13.40 -0.11
CA ALA A 95 -6.40 13.71 -0.50
C ALA A 95 -7.27 14.05 0.73
N LYS A 96 -7.08 13.34 1.85
CA LYS A 96 -7.82 13.59 3.08
C LYS A 96 -7.46 14.92 3.74
N GLU A 97 -6.17 15.26 3.76
CA GLU A 97 -5.71 16.55 4.28
C GLU A 97 -6.28 17.72 3.46
N HIS A 98 -6.21 17.63 2.13
CA HIS A 98 -6.77 18.66 1.25
C HIS A 98 -8.30 18.77 1.37
N GLU A 99 -9.02 17.66 1.50
CA GLU A 99 -10.46 17.67 1.77
C GLU A 99 -10.77 18.42 3.08
N THR A 100 -9.99 18.15 4.13
CA THR A 100 -10.16 18.77 5.45
C THR A 100 -9.88 20.27 5.41
N MET A 101 -8.79 20.66 4.75
CA MET A 101 -8.43 22.07 4.54
C MET A 101 -9.53 22.80 3.75
N TYR A 102 -10.04 22.20 2.68
CA TYR A 102 -11.12 22.78 1.90
C TYR A 102 -12.41 22.97 2.72
N LYS A 103 -12.79 21.98 3.53
CA LYS A 103 -13.96 22.10 4.43
C LYS A 103 -13.79 23.22 5.44
N LYS A 104 -12.59 23.36 6.02
CA LYS A 104 -12.26 24.45 6.95
C LYS A 104 -12.37 25.82 6.27
N LEU A 105 -11.71 26.01 5.13
CA LEU A 105 -11.79 27.25 4.34
C LEU A 105 -13.24 27.59 4.01
N LYS A 106 -14.01 26.62 3.52
CA LYS A 106 -15.44 26.82 3.21
C LYS A 106 -16.26 27.26 4.41
N SER A 107 -15.95 26.76 5.61
CA SER A 107 -16.62 27.21 6.84
C SER A 107 -16.22 28.63 7.24
N GLU A 108 -14.94 28.99 7.09
CA GLU A 108 -14.43 30.33 7.39
C GLU A 108 -15.01 31.38 6.42
N THR A 109 -15.06 31.07 5.11
CA THR A 109 -15.66 31.97 4.10
C THR A 109 -17.13 32.23 4.40
N LYS A 110 -17.90 31.21 4.80
CA LYS A 110 -19.32 31.42 5.18
C LYS A 110 -19.49 32.37 6.36
N VAL A 111 -18.58 32.32 7.34
CA VAL A 111 -18.61 33.24 8.48
C VAL A 111 -18.25 34.66 8.03
N GLN A 112 -17.25 34.81 7.16
CA GLN A 112 -16.85 36.10 6.60
C GLN A 112 -17.96 36.73 5.73
N ASP A 113 -18.61 35.95 4.87
CA ASP A 113 -19.71 36.42 4.03
C ASP A 113 -20.87 36.96 4.88
N LYS A 114 -21.23 36.24 5.96
CA LYS A 114 -22.26 36.70 6.89
C LYS A 114 -21.84 38.00 7.59
N TYR A 115 -20.62 38.06 8.09
CA TYR A 115 -20.10 39.26 8.74
C TYR A 115 -20.10 40.48 7.81
N LEU A 116 -19.70 40.31 6.55
CA LEU A 116 -19.74 41.39 5.55
C LEU A 116 -21.17 41.83 5.23
N PHE A 117 -22.11 40.88 5.17
CA PHE A 117 -23.53 41.19 4.98
C PHE A 117 -24.10 42.00 6.16
N ASP A 118 -23.82 41.58 7.38
CA ASP A 118 -24.25 42.29 8.61
C ASP A 118 -23.67 43.72 8.65
N LEU A 119 -22.41 43.91 8.24
CA LEU A 119 -21.79 45.24 8.13
C LEU A 119 -22.45 46.11 7.06
N GLN A 120 -22.85 45.52 5.92
CA GLN A 120 -23.54 46.26 4.86
C GLN A 120 -24.92 46.75 5.32
N GLU A 121 -25.68 45.93 6.05
CA GLU A 121 -26.96 46.35 6.63
C GLU A 121 -26.78 47.52 7.61
N GLN A 122 -25.81 47.41 8.53
CA GLN A 122 -25.52 48.48 9.48
C GLN A 122 -25.12 49.80 8.79
N LEU A 123 -24.30 49.74 7.73
CA LEU A 123 -23.93 50.93 6.97
C LEU A 123 -25.12 51.54 6.23
N LEU A 124 -26.02 50.71 5.68
CA LEU A 124 -27.26 51.16 5.04
C LEU A 124 -28.16 51.91 6.01
N ASP A 125 -28.35 51.39 7.23
CA ASP A 125 -29.14 52.04 8.27
C ASP A 125 -28.56 53.41 8.64
N ILE A 126 -27.25 53.50 8.86
CA ILE A 126 -26.57 54.77 9.17
C ILE A 126 -26.73 55.79 8.04
N VAL A 127 -26.57 55.37 6.79
CA VAL A 127 -26.76 56.25 5.62
C VAL A 127 -28.22 56.71 5.52
N GLY A 128 -29.18 55.83 5.78
CA GLY A 128 -30.61 56.16 5.83
C GLY A 128 -30.92 57.19 6.93
N GLU A 129 -30.39 57.01 8.13
CA GLU A 129 -30.55 57.96 9.24
C GLU A 129 -29.91 59.32 8.94
N LEU A 130 -28.73 59.34 8.32
CA LEU A 130 -28.06 60.58 7.91
C LEU A 130 -28.85 61.33 6.85
N ALA A 131 -29.37 60.62 5.83
CA ALA A 131 -30.20 61.21 4.79
C ALA A 131 -31.48 61.85 5.36
N LEU A 132 -32.10 61.22 6.36
CA LEU A 132 -33.25 61.79 7.07
C LEU A 132 -32.89 63.06 7.86
N LYS A 133 -31.69 63.12 8.43
CA LYS A 133 -31.20 64.28 9.21
C LYS A 133 -30.75 65.46 8.34
N THR A 134 -30.24 65.21 7.13
CA THR A 134 -29.73 66.26 6.22
C THR A 134 -30.74 66.70 5.17
N GLY A 135 -31.83 65.97 4.97
CA GLY A 135 -32.92 66.29 4.03
C GLY A 135 -33.95 67.32 4.53
N SER A 136 -33.58 68.21 5.47
CA SER A 136 -34.39 69.37 5.90
C SER A 136 -33.73 70.67 5.49
#